data_AF-A0A3C0KTV3-F1
#
_entry.id   AF-A0A3C0KTV3-F1
#
_cell.length_a   1.000
_cell.length_b   1.000
_cell.length_c   1.000
_cell.angle_alpha   90.00
_cell.angle_beta   90.00
_cell.angle_gamma   90.00
#
_symmetry.space_group_name_H-M   'P 1'
#
loop_
_entity.id
_entity.type
_entity.pdbx_description
1 polymer ?
#
loop_
_entity_poly.entity_id
_entity_poly.type
_entity_poly.pdbx_seq_one_letter_code
_entity_poly.pdbx_strand_id
1 'polypeptide(L)'
;MRLRKLGSIARTYRNINRYRQILTVLFRYGFDGIIDRLNLGRYIEMGVRLVSRKQREEVESLSNYERLRMACEELGPTFVKMGQVLSTRPDLI
;
A
#
# COMPACT_ATOMS: atom_id res chain seq x y z
N MET A 1 -24.44 -13.64 -25.78
CA MET A 1 -23.14 -12.97 -25.52
C MET A 1 -23.34 -11.66 -24.71
N ARG A 2 -23.73 -11.72 -23.43
CA ARG A 2 -23.92 -10.51 -22.57
C ARG A 2 -23.47 -10.66 -21.10
N LEU A 3 -23.11 -11.86 -20.62
CA LEU A 3 -22.76 -12.11 -19.21
C LEU A 3 -21.28 -11.87 -18.85
N ARG A 4 -20.36 -11.91 -19.83
CA ARG A 4 -18.91 -11.73 -19.57
C ARG A 4 -18.50 -10.29 -19.21
N LYS A 5 -19.30 -9.29 -19.59
CA LYS A 5 -18.98 -7.86 -19.34
C LYS A 5 -19.16 -7.46 -17.87
N LEU A 6 -20.11 -8.05 -17.14
CA LEU A 6 -20.38 -7.74 -15.73
C LEU A 6 -19.24 -8.20 -14.80
N GLY A 7 -18.70 -9.41 -15.04
CA GLY A 7 -17.56 -9.93 -14.26
C GLY A 7 -16.26 -9.15 -14.47
N SER A 8 -16.06 -8.57 -15.67
CA SER A 8 -14.94 -7.68 -15.96
C SER A 8 -15.01 -6.40 -15.12
N ILE A 9 -16.17 -5.76 -15.09
CA ILE A 9 -16.40 -4.51 -14.35
C ILE A 9 -16.23 -4.72 -12.83
N ALA A 10 -16.74 -5.83 -12.29
CA ALA A 10 -16.57 -6.16 -10.87
C ALA A 10 -15.10 -6.41 -10.48
N ARG A 11 -14.30 -7.03 -11.38
CA ARG A 11 -12.85 -7.21 -11.18
C ARG A 11 -12.11 -5.87 -11.25
N THR A 12 -12.42 -5.03 -12.24
CA THR A 12 -11.85 -3.68 -12.35
C THR A 12 -12.15 -2.83 -11.13
N TYR A 13 -13.37 -2.89 -10.60
CA TYR A 13 -13.77 -2.17 -9.39
C TYR A 13 -13.03 -2.67 -8.15
N ARG A 14 -12.87 -3.99 -7.99
CA ARG A 14 -12.07 -4.59 -6.91
C ARG A 14 -10.60 -4.15 -6.96
N ASN A 15 -10.03 -4.07 -8.17
CA ASN A 15 -8.65 -3.63 -8.35
C ASN A 15 -8.44 -2.19 -7.91
N ILE A 16 -9.42 -1.30 -8.16
CA ILE A 16 -9.36 0.10 -7.70
C ILE A 16 -9.39 0.16 -6.17
N ASN A 17 -10.28 -0.58 -5.51
CA ASN A 17 -10.34 -0.61 -4.04
C ASN A 17 -9.04 -1.14 -3.44
N ARG A 18 -8.48 -2.20 -4.04
CA ARG A 18 -7.20 -2.74 -3.61
C ARG A 18 -6.05 -1.75 -3.80
N TYR A 19 -6.05 -1.02 -4.92
CA TYR A 19 -5.06 0.02 -5.19
C TYR A 19 -5.10 1.14 -4.15
N ARG A 20 -6.31 1.65 -3.84
CA ARG A 20 -6.50 2.65 -2.78
C ARG A 20 -6.02 2.14 -1.42
N GLN A 21 -6.32 0.88 -1.10
CA GLN A 21 -5.82 0.26 0.13
C GLN A 21 -4.29 0.25 0.16
N ILE A 22 -3.64 -0.17 -0.93
CA ILE A 22 -2.18 -0.22 -1.00
C ILE A 22 -1.57 1.16 -0.75
N LEU A 23 -2.06 2.17 -1.46
CA LEU A 23 -1.56 3.53 -1.31
C LEU A 23 -1.84 4.11 0.09
N THR A 24 -2.98 3.79 0.70
CA THR A 24 -3.31 4.22 2.07
C THR A 24 -2.35 3.63 3.09
N VAL A 25 -1.99 2.34 2.94
CA VAL A 25 -1.03 1.68 3.83
C VAL A 25 0.36 2.28 3.66
N LEU A 26 0.81 2.50 2.41
CA LEU A 26 2.08 3.19 2.15
C LEU A 26 2.11 4.58 2.80
N PHE A 27 1.04 5.35 2.67
CA PHE A 27 0.93 6.67 3.31
C PHE A 27 0.97 6.59 4.84
N ARG A 28 0.28 5.60 5.43
CA ARG A 28 0.26 5.39 6.89
C ARG A 28 1.66 5.14 7.44
N TYR A 29 2.49 4.39 6.72
CA TYR A 29 3.84 4.04 7.13
C TYR A 29 4.92 5.03 6.66
N GLY A 30 4.54 6.24 6.22
CA GLY A 30 5.49 7.31 5.89
C GLY A 30 6.18 7.17 4.53
N PHE A 31 5.56 6.47 3.58
CA PHE A 31 6.02 6.36 2.19
C PHE A 31 5.31 7.37 1.25
N ASP A 32 4.90 8.52 1.77
CA ASP A 32 4.26 9.61 1.02
C ASP A 32 5.12 10.10 -0.15
N GLY A 33 6.45 10.17 0.00
CA GLY A 33 7.34 10.55 -1.11
C GLY A 33 7.25 9.62 -2.35
N ILE A 34 6.86 8.35 -2.19
CA ILE A 34 6.58 7.45 -3.34
C ILE A 34 5.27 7.84 -4.01
N ILE A 35 4.25 8.16 -3.21
CA ILE A 35 2.91 8.53 -3.67
C ILE A 35 2.96 9.85 -4.43
N ASP A 36 3.73 10.82 -3.93
CA ASP A 36 3.91 12.13 -4.53
C ASP A 36 4.66 12.03 -5.86
N ARG A 37 5.76 11.26 -5.91
CA ARG A 37 6.52 11.02 -7.17
C ARG A 37 5.67 10.38 -8.26
N LEU A 38 4.68 9.57 -7.89
CA LEU A 38 3.77 8.91 -8.84
C LEU A 38 2.51 9.74 -9.14
N ASN A 39 2.35 10.94 -8.55
CA ASN A 39 1.15 11.77 -8.65
C ASN A 39 -0.14 11.06 -8.24
N LEU A 40 -0.06 10.21 -7.20
CA LEU A 40 -1.16 9.35 -6.76
C LEU A 40 -1.95 9.87 -5.56
N GLY A 41 -1.63 11.06 -5.05
CA GLY A 41 -2.26 11.64 -3.85
C GLY A 41 -3.79 11.69 -3.92
N ARG A 42 -4.36 11.96 -5.10
CA ARG A 42 -5.82 11.99 -5.33
C ARG A 42 -6.55 10.67 -5.06
N TYR A 43 -5.84 9.55 -5.03
CA TYR A 43 -6.45 8.23 -4.84
C TYR A 43 -6.57 7.83 -3.36
N ILE A 44 -5.92 8.55 -2.45
CA ILE A 44 -5.88 8.21 -1.01
C ILE A 44 -6.64 9.15 -0.10
N GLU A 45 -7.29 10.21 -0.62
CA GLU A 45 -7.94 11.25 0.19
C GLU A 45 -8.87 10.71 1.29
N MET A 46 -9.63 9.64 1.01
CA MET A 46 -10.48 8.99 2.01
C MET A 46 -9.70 8.15 3.02
N GLY A 47 -8.67 7.43 2.57
CA GLY A 47 -7.86 6.56 3.44
C GLY A 47 -6.97 7.35 4.40
N VAL A 48 -6.47 8.51 3.97
CA VAL A 48 -5.67 9.42 4.79
C VAL A 48 -6.46 9.93 6.00
N ARG A 49 -7.75 10.25 5.83
CA ARG A 49 -8.62 10.71 6.92
C ARG A 49 -8.81 9.67 8.04
N LEU A 50 -8.59 8.39 7.75
CA LEU A 50 -8.69 7.30 8.73
C LEU A 50 -7.40 7.10 9.53
N VAL A 51 -6.29 7.72 9.11
CA VAL A 51 -5.00 7.63 9.82
C VAL A 51 -4.99 8.69 10.92
N SER A 52 -4.87 8.24 12.18
CA SER A 52 -4.82 9.16 13.32
C SER A 52 -3.43 9.79 13.47
N ARG A 53 -3.37 11.01 14.02
CA ARG A 53 -2.09 11.68 14.33
C ARG A 53 -1.20 10.83 15.24
N LYS A 54 -1.80 10.20 16.26
CA LYS A 54 -1.08 9.32 17.18
C LYS A 54 -0.42 8.14 16.46
N GLN A 55 -1.13 7.48 15.53
CA GLN A 55 -0.54 6.40 14.74
C GLN A 55 0.62 6.88 13.88
N ARG A 56 0.53 8.10 13.33
CA ARG A 56 1.63 8.72 12.58
C ARG A 56 2.86 8.98 13.45
N GLU A 57 2.68 9.55 14.64
CA GLU A 57 3.78 9.81 15.58
C GLU A 57 4.50 8.50 15.99
N GLU A 58 3.74 7.45 16.27
CA GLU A 58 4.29 6.11 16.55
C GLU A 58 5.12 5.59 15.38
N VAL A 59 4.59 5.67 14.15
CA VAL A 59 5.32 5.27 12.93
C VAL A 59 6.56 6.12 12.70
N GLU A 60 6.49 7.43 12.95
CA GLU A 60 7.60 8.37 12.76
C GLU A 60 8.79 8.10 13.69
N SER A 61 8.56 7.43 14.84
CA SER A 61 9.63 6.96 15.71
C SER A 61 10.39 5.74 15.20
N LEU A 62 9.81 4.99 14.23
CA LEU A 62 10.39 3.76 13.70
C LEU A 62 11.43 4.04 12.60
N SER A 63 12.38 3.12 12.43
CA SER A 63 13.29 3.13 11.28
C SER A 63 12.56 2.81 9.97
N ASN A 64 13.17 3.19 8.83
CA ASN A 64 12.61 2.91 7.51
C ASN A 64 12.37 1.41 7.27
N TYR A 65 13.25 0.54 7.80
CA TYR A 65 13.13 -0.91 7.66
C TYR A 65 11.94 -1.45 8.45
N GLU A 66 11.70 -0.94 9.67
CA GLU A 66 10.55 -1.32 10.48
C GLU A 66 9.24 -0.87 9.84
N ARG A 67 9.20 0.37 9.32
CA ARG A 67 8.04 0.90 8.59
C ARG A 67 7.73 0.05 7.35
N LEU A 68 8.75 -0.35 6.60
CA LEU A 68 8.59 -1.21 5.43
C LEU A 68 8.05 -2.60 5.81
N ARG A 69 8.62 -3.22 6.84
CA ARG A 69 8.15 -4.51 7.36
C ARG A 69 6.67 -4.43 7.76
N MET A 70 6.30 -3.42 8.54
CA MET A 70 4.92 -3.21 9.00
C MET A 70 3.95 -2.94 7.84
N ALA A 71 4.37 -2.15 6.84
CA ALA A 71 3.59 -1.96 5.62
C ALA A 71 3.36 -3.28 4.88
N CYS A 72 4.40 -4.11 4.70
CA CYS A 72 4.27 -5.42 4.06
C CYS A 72 3.35 -6.36 4.84
N GLU A 73 3.43 -6.38 6.16
CA GLU A 73 2.55 -7.18 7.03
C GLU A 73 1.09 -6.75 6.90
N GLU A 74 0.80 -5.44 6.93
CA GLU A 74 -0.57 -4.93 6.78
C GLU A 74 -1.14 -5.16 5.38
N LEU A 75 -0.30 -5.08 4.34
CA LEU A 75 -0.71 -5.39 2.97
C LEU A 75 -0.98 -6.88 2.76
N GLY A 76 -0.44 -7.75 3.62
CA GLY A 76 -0.74 -9.16 3.68
C GLY A 76 0.34 -10.06 3.03
N PRO A 77 0.09 -11.37 2.96
CA PRO A 77 1.11 -12.39 2.77
C PRO A 77 1.89 -12.28 1.45
N THR A 78 1.29 -11.72 0.39
CA THR A 78 1.99 -11.48 -0.87
C THR A 78 3.12 -10.45 -0.71
N PHE A 79 2.87 -9.37 0.03
CA PHE A 79 3.88 -8.33 0.27
C PHE A 79 4.93 -8.78 1.28
N VAL A 80 4.54 -9.60 2.27
CA VAL A 80 5.51 -10.26 3.17
C VAL A 80 6.49 -11.12 2.37
N LYS A 81 5.99 -11.96 1.45
CA LYS A 81 6.84 -12.78 0.58
C LYS A 81 7.72 -11.94 -0.35
N MET A 82 7.19 -10.85 -0.88
CA MET A 82 7.99 -9.90 -1.67
C MET A 82 9.15 -9.34 -0.84
N GLY A 83 8.89 -8.90 0.39
CA GLY A 83 9.94 -8.45 1.31
C GLY A 83 10.97 -9.53 1.58
N GLN A 84 10.55 -10.78 1.83
CA GLN A 84 11.46 -11.91 2.05
C GLN A 84 12.37 -12.17 0.83
N VAL A 85 11.83 -12.11 -0.39
CA VAL A 85 12.62 -12.26 -1.62
C VAL A 85 13.65 -11.13 -1.71
N LEU A 86 13.24 -9.86 -1.53
CA LEU A 86 14.16 -8.73 -1.58
C LEU A 86 15.25 -8.80 -0.51
N SER A 87 14.93 -9.28 0.70
CA SER A 87 15.90 -9.44 1.79
C SER A 87 16.89 -10.59 1.58
N THR A 88 16.52 -11.62 0.81
CA THR A 88 17.38 -12.78 0.54
C THR A 88 18.10 -12.70 -0.81
N ARG A 89 17.73 -11.72 -1.65
CA ARG A 89 18.29 -11.46 -2.99
C ARG A 89 18.77 -10.01 -3.09
N PRO A 90 19.94 -9.68 -2.52
CA PRO A 90 20.49 -8.33 -2.59
C PRO A 90 20.84 -7.88 -4.01
N ASP A 91 20.89 -8.79 -4.98
CA ASP A 91 21.06 -8.48 -6.41
C ASP A 91 19.84 -7.79 -7.05
N LEU A 92 18.69 -7.75 -6.37
CA LEU A 92 17.45 -7.13 -6.87
C LEU A 92 17.25 -5.67 -6.43
N ILE A 93 18.13 -5.14 -5.58
CA ILE A 93 18.01 -3.81 -4.95
C ILE A 93 19.25 -2.95 -5.16
#